data_AF-A0A916UB20-F1
#
_entry.id   AF-A0A916UB20-F1
#
_cell.length_a   1.000
_cell.length_b   1.000
_cell.length_c   1.000
_cell.angle_alpha   90.00
_cell.angle_beta   90.00
_cell.angle_gamma   90.00
#
_symmetry.space_group_name_H-M   'P 1'
#
loop_
_entity.id
_entity.type
_entity.pdbx_description
1 polymer ?
#
loop_
_entity_poly.entity_id
_entity_poly.type
_entity_poly.pdbx_seq_one_letter_code
_entity_poly.pdbx_strand_id
1 'polypeptide(L)'
;MLRDVSRHVALTLVDEFFAQDQFKALCQAHSQLIFDPQTAAGRTIYLEKIGRQSIEGTWVPMTIETWRFRDVKTREPVASFELIFAKAGFLGRSLGLTQSPSPFLFDAFCAPVGYGELFITFDKIGITRTSLPKQ
;
A
#
# COMPACT_ATOMS: atom_id res chain seq x y z
N MET A 1 17.24 -27.81 29.19
CA MET A 1 17.01 -27.38 27.80
C MET A 1 15.74 -26.53 27.74
N LEU A 2 15.74 -25.30 28.27
CA LEU A 2 14.55 -24.41 28.36
C LEU A 2 14.97 -22.97 28.74
N ARG A 3 16.09 -22.46 28.19
CA ARG A 3 16.57 -21.09 28.48
C ARG A 3 16.69 -20.17 27.26
N ASP A 4 16.37 -20.67 26.06
CA ASP A 4 16.61 -19.91 24.82
C ASP A 4 15.34 -19.39 24.12
N VAL A 5 14.16 -19.94 24.45
CA VAL A 5 12.90 -19.51 23.81
C VAL A 5 12.50 -18.10 24.26
N SER A 6 12.80 -17.74 25.51
CA SER A 6 12.34 -16.48 26.11
C SER A 6 13.05 -15.22 25.57
N ARG A 7 14.26 -15.36 25.02
CA ARG A 7 15.01 -14.21 24.46
C ARG A 7 14.54 -13.85 23.04
N HIS A 8 14.12 -14.85 22.27
CA HIS A 8 13.66 -14.66 20.89
C HIS A 8 12.28 -13.98 20.83
N VAL A 9 11.35 -14.38 21.70
CA VAL A 9 10.01 -13.76 21.78
C VAL A 9 10.08 -12.28 22.16
N ALA A 10 11.00 -11.92 23.06
CA ALA A 10 11.19 -10.54 23.47
C ALA A 10 11.73 -9.65 22.34
N LEU A 11 12.67 -10.14 21.52
CA LEU A 11 13.13 -9.41 20.33
C LEU A 11 12.00 -9.21 19.31
N THR A 12 11.19 -10.24 19.05
CA THR A 12 10.12 -10.17 18.03
C THR A 12 9.04 -9.13 18.39
N LEU A 13 8.66 -9.03 19.66
CA LEU A 13 7.67 -8.04 20.10
C LEU A 13 8.21 -6.61 20.01
N VAL A 14 9.50 -6.42 20.28
CA VAL A 14 10.18 -5.12 20.17
C VAL A 14 10.29 -4.69 18.70
N ASP A 15 10.65 -5.63 17.82
CA ASP A 15 10.75 -5.38 16.38
C ASP A 15 9.39 -4.99 15.77
N GLU A 16 8.29 -5.63 16.21
CA GLU A 16 6.94 -5.28 15.75
C GLU A 16 6.46 -3.91 16.24
N PHE A 17 6.87 -3.48 17.44
CA PHE A 17 6.54 -2.16 17.97
C PHE A 17 7.23 -1.04 17.17
N PHE A 18 8.54 -1.17 16.91
CA PHE A 18 9.27 -0.21 16.08
C PHE A 18 8.82 -0.24 14.61
N ALA A 19 8.49 -1.43 14.10
CA ALA A 19 7.90 -1.58 12.77
C ALA A 19 6.57 -0.85 12.63
N GLN A 20 5.72 -0.87 13.66
CA GLN A 20 4.44 -0.16 13.65
C GLN A 20 4.64 1.36 13.49
N ASP A 21 5.55 1.96 14.26
CA ASP A 21 5.80 3.39 14.19
C ASP A 21 6.47 3.79 12.87
N GLN A 22 7.40 2.96 12.39
CA GLN A 22 7.98 3.13 11.06
C GLN A 22 6.91 3.04 9.96
N PHE A 23 6.00 2.08 10.04
CA PHE A 23 4.90 1.91 9.09
C PHE A 23 3.98 3.13 9.09
N LYS A 24 3.59 3.64 10.27
CA LYS A 24 2.78 4.87 10.39
C LYS A 24 3.47 6.07 9.75
N ALA A 25 4.76 6.27 10.01
CA ALA A 25 5.52 7.37 9.43
C ALA A 25 5.58 7.28 7.90
N LEU A 26 5.80 6.07 7.36
CA LEU A 26 5.74 5.81 5.93
C LEU A 26 4.34 6.09 5.36
N CYS A 27 3.28 5.62 6.01
CA CYS A 27 1.91 5.91 5.58
C CYS A 27 1.63 7.41 5.53
N GLN A 28 2.10 8.19 6.51
CA GLN A 28 1.94 9.65 6.51
C GLN A 28 2.70 10.30 5.35
N ALA A 29 3.94 9.90 5.11
CA ALA A 29 4.77 10.42 4.03
C ALA A 29 4.19 10.13 2.63
N HIS A 30 3.47 9.01 2.47
CA HIS A 30 2.90 8.55 1.20
C HIS A 30 1.36 8.66 1.15
N SER A 31 0.75 9.43 2.04
CA SER A 31 -0.71 9.55 2.21
C SER A 31 -1.42 10.37 1.13
N GLN A 32 -0.75 10.69 0.02
CA GLN A 32 -1.26 11.62 -0.98
C GLN A 32 -1.95 10.91 -2.15
N LEU A 33 -3.21 11.29 -2.39
CA LEU A 33 -3.92 11.03 -3.63
C LEU A 33 -3.81 12.27 -4.53
N ILE A 34 -3.11 12.13 -5.65
CA ILE A 34 -3.04 13.17 -6.67
C ILE A 34 -4.17 12.90 -7.66
N PHE A 35 -5.20 13.74 -7.65
CA PHE A 35 -6.33 13.66 -8.57
C PHE A 35 -7.06 15.00 -8.62
N ASP A 36 -7.31 15.49 -9.83
CA ASP A 36 -8.15 16.67 -10.05
C ASP A 36 -9.40 16.26 -10.87
N PRO A 37 -10.58 16.22 -10.24
CA PRO A 37 -11.82 15.84 -10.91
C PRO A 37 -12.20 16.75 -12.08
N GLN A 38 -11.85 18.04 -12.03
CA GLN A 38 -12.28 19.01 -13.05
C GLN A 38 -11.56 18.76 -14.38
N THR A 39 -10.26 18.53 -14.32
CA THR A 39 -9.46 18.25 -15.51
C THR A 39 -9.59 16.82 -16.00
N ALA A 40 -10.05 15.89 -15.15
CA ALA A 40 -10.17 14.46 -15.45
C ALA A 40 -11.54 14.03 -16.02
N ALA A 41 -12.58 14.84 -15.90
CA ALA A 41 -13.94 14.48 -16.31
C ALA A 41 -14.02 14.04 -17.77
N GLY A 42 -14.75 12.95 -18.04
CA GLY A 42 -14.97 12.39 -19.38
C GLY A 42 -13.73 11.75 -20.05
N ARG A 43 -12.56 11.71 -19.40
CA ARG A 43 -11.35 11.11 -19.98
C ARG A 43 -11.47 9.58 -20.07
N THR A 44 -10.75 9.01 -21.03
CA THR A 44 -10.53 7.56 -21.09
C THR A 44 -9.14 7.27 -20.55
N ILE A 45 -9.04 6.46 -19.50
CA ILE A 45 -7.78 6.20 -18.80
C ILE A 45 -7.40 4.72 -18.80
N TYR A 46 -6.10 4.46 -18.64
CA TYR A 46 -5.57 3.13 -18.34
C TYR A 46 -4.66 3.18 -17.12
N LEU A 47 -4.54 2.05 -16.42
CA LEU A 47 -3.58 1.87 -15.33
C LEU A 47 -2.19 1.55 -15.90
N GLU A 48 -1.22 2.40 -15.63
CA GLU A 48 0.19 2.16 -15.89
C GLU A 48 0.72 1.16 -14.85
N LYS A 49 1.25 0.02 -15.32
CA LYS A 49 1.85 -0.99 -14.45
C LYS A 49 3.27 -0.56 -14.06
N ILE A 50 3.43 -0.04 -12.85
CA ILE A 50 4.74 0.36 -12.30
C ILE A 50 5.37 -0.79 -11.49
N GLY A 51 4.56 -1.72 -10.99
CA GLY A 51 5.00 -2.83 -10.15
C GLY A 51 5.10 -2.45 -8.67
N ARG A 52 5.48 -3.43 -7.86
CA ARG A 52 5.64 -3.28 -6.41
C ARG A 52 7.11 -3.27 -6.05
N GLN A 53 7.55 -2.30 -5.26
CA GLN A 53 8.94 -2.08 -4.89
C GLN A 53 9.13 -2.36 -3.40
N SER A 54 10.27 -2.95 -3.01
CA SER A 54 10.63 -3.14 -1.60
C SER A 54 11.17 -1.83 -1.01
N ILE A 55 10.85 -1.58 0.26
CA ILE A 55 11.39 -0.44 1.02
C ILE A 55 12.54 -0.95 1.88
N GLU A 56 13.75 -0.50 1.58
CA GLU A 56 14.96 -0.88 2.32
C GLU A 56 15.03 -0.18 3.69
N GLY A 57 15.82 -0.73 4.61
CA GLY A 57 16.01 -0.14 5.94
C GLY A 57 14.78 -0.25 6.86
N THR A 58 13.89 -1.19 6.58
CA THR A 58 12.68 -1.43 7.37
C THR A 58 12.86 -2.57 8.36
N TRP A 59 12.27 -2.44 9.56
CA TRP A 59 12.34 -3.47 10.61
C TRP A 59 11.62 -4.77 10.22
N VAL A 60 10.59 -4.64 9.39
CA VAL A 60 9.88 -5.75 8.76
C VAL A 60 9.80 -5.50 7.26
N PRO A 61 9.71 -6.54 6.41
CA PRO A 61 9.60 -6.33 4.97
C PRO A 61 8.38 -5.47 4.62
N MET A 62 8.62 -4.28 4.07
CA MET A 62 7.60 -3.40 3.55
C MET A 62 7.76 -3.20 2.04
N THR A 63 6.65 -2.96 1.38
CA THR A 63 6.62 -2.71 -0.05
C THR A 63 5.68 -1.55 -0.38
N ILE A 64 6.04 -0.77 -1.40
CA ILE A 64 5.22 0.27 -1.99
C ILE A 64 4.72 -0.16 -3.37
N GLU A 65 3.45 0.10 -3.64
CA GLU A 65 2.84 -0.12 -4.94
C GLU A 65 2.26 1.20 -5.46
N THR A 66 2.86 1.73 -6.52
CA THR A 66 2.41 2.96 -7.14
C THR A 66 1.35 2.66 -8.19
N TRP A 67 0.17 3.27 -8.02
CA TRP A 67 -0.91 3.26 -8.99
C TRP A 67 -0.88 4.57 -9.76
N ARG A 68 -0.72 4.51 -11.08
CA ARG A 68 -0.78 5.69 -11.94
C ARG A 68 -1.75 5.47 -13.09
N PHE A 69 -2.77 6.32 -13.15
CA PHE A 69 -3.74 6.35 -14.23
C PHE A 69 -3.33 7.43 -15.23
N ARG A 70 -3.30 7.07 -16.51
CA ARG A 70 -2.97 7.99 -17.61
C ARG A 70 -4.10 8.08 -18.61
N ASP A 71 -4.27 9.25 -19.20
CA ASP A 71 -5.17 9.44 -20.34
C ASP A 71 -4.66 8.63 -21.55
N VAL A 72 -5.57 7.95 -22.24
CA VAL A 72 -5.23 7.11 -23.40
C VAL A 72 -4.73 7.94 -24.59
N LYS A 73 -5.26 9.15 -24.77
CA LYS A 73 -4.94 10.02 -25.91
C LYS A 73 -3.67 10.82 -25.64
N THR A 74 -3.58 11.49 -24.50
CA THR A 74 -2.48 12.43 -24.20
C THR A 74 -1.32 11.77 -23.45
N ARG A 75 -1.54 10.60 -22.84
CA ARG A 75 -0.60 9.93 -21.92
C ARG A 75 -0.26 10.74 -20.67
N GLU A 76 -0.95 11.85 -20.43
CA GLU A 76 -0.79 12.66 -19.22
C GLU A 76 -1.31 11.88 -17.99
N PRO A 77 -0.68 12.08 -16.81
CA PRO A 77 -1.20 11.52 -15.58
C PRO A 77 -2.55 12.17 -15.24
N VAL A 78 -3.54 11.35 -14.90
CA VAL A 78 -4.88 11.78 -14.48
C VAL A 78 -5.06 11.59 -12.98
N ALA A 79 -4.60 10.46 -12.45
CA ALA A 79 -4.57 10.22 -11.03
C ALA A 79 -3.35 9.38 -10.65
N SER A 80 -2.81 9.59 -9.46
CA SER A 80 -1.80 8.69 -8.90
C SER A 80 -1.84 8.65 -7.38
N PHE A 81 -1.51 7.49 -6.84
CA PHE A 81 -1.33 7.29 -5.41
C PHE A 81 -0.42 6.10 -5.16
N GLU A 82 -0.03 5.95 -3.91
CA GLU A 82 0.81 4.86 -3.44
C GLU A 82 0.08 4.07 -2.36
N LEU A 83 0.25 2.75 -2.41
CA LEU A 83 -0.22 1.83 -1.40
C LEU A 83 1.00 1.24 -0.71
N ILE A 84 1.00 1.25 0.63
CA ILE A 84 2.08 0.63 1.41
C ILE A 84 1.55 -0.64 2.06
N PHE A 85 2.33 -1.69 1.94
CA PHE A 85 2.06 -2.98 2.54
C PHE A 85 3.23 -3.38 3.44
N ALA A 86 2.93 -3.76 4.68
CA ALA A 86 3.85 -4.53 5.50
C ALA A 86 3.56 -6.02 5.28
N LYS A 87 4.60 -6.87 5.26
CA LYS A 87 4.45 -8.33 5.20
C LYS A 87 4.94 -8.93 6.51
N ALA A 88 4.09 -9.72 7.17
CA ALA A 88 4.50 -10.30 8.44
C ALA A 88 5.64 -11.27 8.21
N GLY A 89 6.63 -11.19 9.10
CA GLY A 89 7.69 -12.18 9.16
C GLY A 89 7.11 -13.58 9.37
N PHE A 90 7.83 -14.58 8.88
CA PHE A 90 7.52 -16.00 9.01
C PHE A 90 7.19 -16.45 10.45
N LEU A 91 7.68 -15.73 11.47
CA LEU A 91 7.56 -16.09 12.89
C LEU A 91 6.23 -15.72 13.56
N GLY A 92 5.55 -14.64 13.13
CA GLY A 92 4.21 -14.30 13.65
C GLY A 92 3.19 -15.41 13.35
N ARG A 93 3.37 -16.12 12.23
CA ARG A 93 2.57 -17.29 11.86
C ARG A 93 2.98 -18.57 12.60
N SER A 94 4.26 -18.75 12.92
CA SER A 94 4.76 -19.99 13.55
C SER A 94 4.59 -20.02 15.08
N LEU A 95 4.48 -18.86 15.73
CA LEU A 95 4.31 -18.76 17.19
C LEU A 95 2.85 -18.78 17.65
N GLY A 96 1.87 -18.79 16.73
CA GLY A 96 0.45 -18.83 17.08
C GLY A 96 -0.05 -17.64 17.91
N LEU A 97 0.71 -16.53 17.92
CA LEU A 97 0.46 -15.35 18.76
C LEU A 97 -0.60 -14.41 18.16
N THR A 98 -1.07 -14.65 16.94
CA THR A 98 -2.11 -13.84 16.30
C THR A 98 -3.37 -14.67 16.11
N GLN A 99 -4.35 -14.51 17.00
CA GLN A 99 -5.76 -14.89 16.72
C GLN A 99 -6.45 -13.88 15.79
N SER A 100 -5.77 -12.77 15.46
CA SER A 100 -6.17 -11.81 14.45
C SER A 100 -5.84 -12.34 13.04
N PRO A 101 -6.70 -12.13 12.03
CA PRO A 101 -6.40 -12.48 10.64
C PRO A 101 -5.17 -11.75 10.08
N SER A 102 -4.68 -10.71 10.76
CA SER A 102 -3.40 -10.08 10.45
C SER A 102 -2.28 -10.69 11.30
N PRO A 103 -1.22 -11.25 10.69
CA PRO A 103 -0.04 -11.79 11.39
C PRO A 103 0.87 -10.71 12.01
N PHE A 104 0.34 -9.51 12.25
CA PHE A 104 0.99 -8.37 12.89
C PHE A 104 0.11 -7.81 14.00
N LEU A 105 0.74 -7.14 14.98
CA LEU A 105 0.03 -6.29 15.95
C LEU A 105 -0.55 -4.98 15.36
N PHE A 106 -0.37 -4.72 14.07
CA PHE A 106 -0.82 -3.49 13.40
C PHE A 106 -1.38 -3.75 11.99
N ASP A 107 -2.10 -2.75 11.45
CA ASP A 107 -2.64 -2.78 10.10
C ASP A 107 -1.51 -2.83 9.08
N ALA A 108 -1.43 -3.93 8.34
CA ALA A 108 -0.35 -4.21 7.39
C ALA A 108 -0.54 -3.52 6.03
N PHE A 109 -1.47 -2.58 5.94
CA PHE A 109 -1.87 -1.92 4.71
C PHE A 109 -2.28 -0.48 5.00
N CYS A 110 -1.84 0.45 4.15
CA CYS A 110 -2.39 1.78 4.13
C CYS A 110 -2.49 2.32 2.69
N ALA A 111 -3.47 3.20 2.53
CA ALA A 111 -3.80 3.91 1.31
C ALA A 111 -4.03 5.39 1.66
N PRO A 112 -3.91 6.32 0.70
CA PRO A 112 -4.25 7.72 0.97
C PRO A 112 -5.73 7.89 1.28
N VAL A 113 -6.05 8.97 1.98
CA VAL A 113 -7.44 9.42 2.16
C VAL A 113 -8.05 9.67 0.77
N GLY A 114 -9.29 9.23 0.55
CA GLY A 114 -9.94 9.35 -0.76
C GLY A 114 -9.73 8.17 -1.70
N TYR A 115 -8.87 7.20 -1.34
CA TYR A 115 -8.63 6.00 -2.17
C TYR A 115 -9.91 5.22 -2.47
N GLY A 116 -10.78 5.02 -1.46
CA GLY A 116 -12.03 4.27 -1.61
C GLY A 116 -13.04 5.01 -2.50
N GLU A 117 -13.05 6.33 -2.42
CA GLU A 117 -13.96 7.22 -3.15
C GLU A 117 -13.50 7.52 -4.57
N LEU A 118 -12.22 7.29 -4.89
CA LEU A 118 -11.65 7.62 -6.20
C LEU A 118 -12.42 6.94 -7.33
N PHE A 119 -12.67 5.64 -7.22
CA PHE A 119 -13.36 4.87 -8.27
C PHE A 119 -14.83 5.27 -8.40
N ILE A 120 -15.49 5.58 -7.28
CA ILE A 120 -16.84 6.13 -7.28
C ILE A 120 -16.83 7.48 -8.01
N THR A 121 -15.80 8.30 -7.78
CA THR A 121 -15.66 9.61 -8.41
C THR A 121 -15.42 9.46 -9.91
N PHE A 122 -14.57 8.53 -10.33
CA PHE A 122 -14.35 8.21 -11.74
C PHE A 122 -15.67 7.90 -12.46
N ASP A 123 -16.49 7.02 -11.88
CA ASP A 123 -17.77 6.65 -12.47
C ASP A 123 -18.73 7.85 -12.51
N LYS A 124 -18.78 8.68 -11.45
CA LYS A 124 -19.62 9.89 -11.39
C LYS A 124 -19.25 10.95 -12.43
N ILE A 125 -17.97 11.13 -12.74
CA ILE A 125 -17.51 12.16 -13.70
C ILE A 125 -17.32 11.61 -15.12
N GLY A 126 -17.80 10.40 -15.38
CA GLY A 126 -17.79 9.79 -16.71
C GLY A 126 -16.41 9.35 -17.20
N ILE A 127 -15.47 9.04 -16.30
CA ILE A 127 -14.18 8.46 -16.69
C ILE A 127 -14.40 7.02 -17.17
N THR A 128 -13.88 6.73 -18.36
CA THR A 128 -13.89 5.37 -18.91
C THR A 128 -12.55 4.70 -18.64
N ARG A 129 -12.57 3.48 -18.08
CA ARG A 129 -11.35 2.68 -17.82
C ARG A 129 -11.16 1.66 -18.93
N THR A 130 -9.95 1.56 -19.48
CA THR A 130 -9.58 0.53 -20.46
C THR A 130 -8.32 -0.22 -20.03
N SER A 131 -8.17 -1.46 -20.51
CA SER A 131 -6.86 -2.10 -20.53
C SER A 131 -5.90 -1.29 -21.41
N LEU A 132 -4.59 -1.34 -21.10
CA LEU A 132 -3.52 -0.73 -21.90
C LEU A 132 -3.81 -0.93 -23.40
N PRO A 133 -3.82 0.15 -24.22
CA PRO A 133 -3.96 -0.01 -25.66
C PRO A 133 -2.85 -0.93 -26.15
N LYS A 134 -3.21 -2.00 -26.87
CA LYS A 134 -2.24 -2.84 -27.58
C LYS A 134 -1.48 -1.92 -28.54
N GLN A 135 -0.18 -1.76 -28.30
CA GLN A 135 0.72 -1.11 -29.26
C GLN A 135 0.92 -2.03 -30.46
#